data_AF-A0A4R4NZM3-F1
#
_entry.id   AF-A0A4R4NZM3-F1
#
_cell.length_a   1.000
_cell.length_b   1.000
_cell.length_c   1.000
_cell.angle_alpha   90.00
_cell.angle_beta   90.00
_cell.angle_gamma   90.00
#
_symmetry.space_group_name_H-M   'P 1'
#
loop_
_entity.id
_entity.type
_entity.pdbx_description
1 polymer ?
#
loop_
_entity_poly.entity_id
_entity_poly.type
_entity_poly.pdbx_seq_one_letter_code
_entity_poly.pdbx_strand_id
1 'polypeptide(L)'
;GVVAVCLGGSRARGTHRPDSDYDLGLYYRPPLDTAALREFAAELTGGPVEVTEPGGWGPWVDGGAWLTVEGRRVDWIYRDVDRVRRVWDECRAGRFEVGAQAGHPLGVYSHAYAGEVASARVLADPGGELTALRAETGEYPPALRDALVRNARWEVPFTLAQARKGAARGDDYYVAGCLFRAVGLLVHALHAHAGRWLLNEKGAVAEAAALPAAPPDFAARAHALFTGAATVDDGERLAAEVLERLG
;
A
#
# COMPACT_ATOMS: atom_id res chain seq x y z
N GLY A 1 11.07 0.95 -22.67
CA GLY A 1 9.64 0.70 -22.89
C GLY A 1 9.11 -0.37 -21.94
N VAL A 2 7.88 -0.83 -22.15
CA VAL A 2 7.22 -1.86 -21.32
C VAL A 2 7.89 -3.22 -21.55
N VAL A 3 8.30 -3.87 -20.46
CA VAL A 3 8.97 -5.18 -20.46
C VAL A 3 8.11 -6.29 -19.88
N ALA A 4 7.13 -5.94 -19.04
CA ALA A 4 6.18 -6.89 -18.48
C ALA A 4 4.85 -6.21 -18.11
N VAL A 5 3.79 -7.01 -18.07
CA VAL A 5 2.45 -6.57 -17.65
C VAL A 5 1.93 -7.53 -16.59
N CYS A 6 1.41 -6.97 -15.50
CA CYS A 6 0.78 -7.74 -14.44
C CYS A 6 -0.63 -7.26 -14.16
N LEU A 7 -1.50 -8.18 -13.79
CA LEU A 7 -2.72 -7.86 -13.05
C LEU A 7 -2.37 -7.70 -11.57
N GLY A 8 -2.76 -6.58 -10.98
CA GLY A 8 -2.62 -6.26 -9.57
C GLY A 8 -3.96 -6.16 -8.84
N GLY A 9 -3.92 -5.47 -7.71
CA GLY A 9 -5.09 -5.07 -6.95
C GLY A 9 -5.95 -6.24 -6.44
N SER A 10 -7.24 -5.95 -6.22
CA SER A 10 -8.18 -6.91 -5.64
C SER A 10 -8.40 -8.15 -6.52
N ARG A 11 -8.27 -8.00 -7.85
CA ARG A 11 -8.45 -9.11 -8.80
C ARG A 11 -7.30 -10.09 -8.76
N ALA A 12 -6.05 -9.62 -8.64
CA ALA A 12 -4.90 -10.50 -8.45
C ALA A 12 -4.95 -11.26 -7.11
N ARG A 13 -5.46 -10.59 -6.07
CA ARG A 13 -5.58 -11.18 -4.71
C ARG A 13 -6.83 -12.04 -4.50
N GLY A 14 -7.75 -12.09 -5.47
CA GLY A 14 -9.01 -12.83 -5.32
C GLY A 14 -10.04 -12.19 -4.37
N THR A 15 -9.84 -10.92 -3.98
CA THR A 15 -10.71 -10.17 -3.06
C THR A 15 -11.62 -9.15 -3.78
N HIS A 16 -11.68 -9.23 -5.10
CA HIS A 16 -12.46 -8.32 -5.94
C HIS A 16 -13.97 -8.52 -5.78
N ARG A 17 -14.70 -7.43 -6.00
CA ARG A 17 -16.16 -7.42 -6.19
C ARG A 17 -16.49 -7.29 -7.68
N PRO A 18 -17.74 -7.53 -8.10
CA PRO A 18 -18.14 -7.37 -9.50
C PRO A 18 -17.82 -5.99 -10.09
N ASP A 19 -17.88 -4.93 -9.26
CA ASP A 19 -17.62 -3.53 -9.61
C ASP A 19 -16.15 -3.11 -9.49
N SER A 20 -15.25 -4.04 -9.17
CA SER A 20 -13.82 -3.72 -8.98
C SER A 20 -13.10 -3.52 -10.31
N ASP A 21 -12.16 -2.59 -10.30
CA ASP A 21 -11.37 -2.21 -11.46
C ASP A 21 -10.34 -3.30 -11.80
N TYR A 22 -9.78 -3.21 -13.00
CA TYR A 22 -8.63 -4.02 -13.41
C TYR A 22 -7.37 -3.18 -13.29
N ASP A 23 -6.60 -3.41 -12.24
CA ASP A 23 -5.30 -2.76 -12.06
C ASP A 23 -4.24 -3.47 -12.92
N LEU A 24 -3.78 -2.84 -13.99
CA LEU A 24 -2.69 -3.32 -14.84
C LEU A 24 -1.40 -2.57 -14.55
N GLY A 25 -0.45 -3.25 -13.90
CA GLY A 25 0.90 -2.76 -13.74
C GLY A 25 1.67 -2.87 -15.06
N LEU A 26 2.05 -1.74 -15.65
CA LEU A 26 2.93 -1.66 -16.80
C LEU A 26 4.38 -1.51 -16.31
N TYR A 27 5.09 -2.62 -16.24
CA TYR A 27 6.48 -2.65 -15.81
C TYR A 27 7.38 -2.28 -16.98
N TYR A 28 8.17 -1.24 -16.81
CA TYR A 28 8.96 -0.65 -17.90
C TYR A 28 10.40 -0.40 -17.49
N ARG A 29 11.27 -0.33 -18.50
CA ARG A 29 12.61 0.26 -18.39
C ARG A 29 12.63 1.59 -19.13
N PRO A 30 13.18 2.68 -18.56
CA PRO A 30 13.20 3.97 -19.24
C PRO A 30 13.95 3.94 -20.59
N PRO A 31 13.53 4.74 -21.59
CA PRO A 31 12.33 5.59 -21.59
C PRO A 31 11.03 4.80 -21.80
N LEU A 32 9.92 5.31 -21.28
CA LEU A 32 8.57 4.84 -21.57
C LEU A 32 8.00 5.63 -22.76
N ASP A 33 7.48 4.94 -23.77
CA ASP A 33 6.86 5.58 -24.93
C ASP A 33 5.38 5.87 -24.65
N THR A 34 5.12 7.01 -24.02
CA THR A 34 3.76 7.45 -23.66
C THR A 34 2.94 7.89 -24.87
N ALA A 35 3.59 8.26 -25.98
CA ALA A 35 2.90 8.56 -27.24
C ALA A 35 2.27 7.29 -27.81
N ALA A 36 3.03 6.20 -27.89
CA ALA A 36 2.50 4.90 -28.31
C ALA A 36 1.39 4.40 -27.36
N LEU A 37 1.53 4.62 -26.05
CA LEU A 37 0.48 4.27 -25.09
C LEU A 37 -0.81 5.09 -25.31
N ARG A 38 -0.73 6.38 -25.67
CA ARG A 38 -1.92 7.18 -26.02
C ARG A 38 -2.62 6.66 -27.26
N GLU A 39 -1.87 6.35 -28.31
CA GLU A 39 -2.42 5.80 -29.54
C GLU A 39 -3.14 4.47 -29.26
N PHE A 40 -2.49 3.57 -28.51
CA PHE A 40 -3.06 2.29 -28.13
C PHE A 40 -4.30 2.44 -27.22
N ALA A 41 -4.26 3.33 -26.23
CA ALA A 41 -5.41 3.61 -25.37
C ALA A 41 -6.59 4.17 -26.15
N ALA A 42 -6.32 5.02 -27.15
CA ALA A 42 -7.37 5.58 -27.98
C ALA A 42 -8.03 4.55 -28.89
N GLU A 43 -7.23 3.64 -29.46
CA GLU A 43 -7.74 2.49 -30.21
C GLU A 43 -8.62 1.59 -29.32
N LEU A 44 -8.15 1.23 -28.13
CA LEU A 44 -8.85 0.35 -27.20
C LEU A 44 -10.18 0.91 -26.68
N THR A 45 -10.26 2.22 -26.47
CA THR A 45 -11.46 2.87 -25.90
C THR A 45 -12.36 3.51 -26.97
N GLY A 46 -11.90 3.59 -28.22
CA GLY A 46 -12.63 4.22 -29.31
C GLY A 46 -12.61 5.76 -29.30
N GLY A 47 -11.71 6.39 -28.52
CA GLY A 47 -11.58 7.84 -28.45
C GLY A 47 -10.37 8.31 -27.65
N PRO A 48 -10.06 9.62 -27.63
CA PRO A 48 -8.90 10.14 -26.92
C PRO A 48 -8.93 9.81 -25.42
N VAL A 49 -7.77 9.38 -24.90
CA VAL A 49 -7.55 9.06 -23.48
C VAL A 49 -6.40 9.90 -22.95
N GLU A 50 -6.56 10.43 -21.73
CA GLU A 50 -5.45 11.03 -21.01
C GLU A 50 -4.49 9.95 -20.49
N VAL A 51 -3.24 10.02 -20.97
CA VAL A 51 -2.14 9.16 -20.55
C VAL A 51 -1.01 10.08 -20.10
N THR A 52 -0.63 9.94 -18.83
CA THR A 52 0.35 10.84 -18.21
C THR A 52 1.77 10.52 -18.65
N GLU A 53 2.68 11.48 -18.50
CA GLU A 53 4.11 11.18 -18.48
C GLU A 53 4.49 10.53 -17.13
N PRO A 54 5.59 9.74 -17.05
CA PRO A 54 6.18 9.36 -15.77
C PRO A 54 6.39 10.59 -14.87
N GLY A 55 5.97 10.49 -13.61
CA GLY A 55 5.89 11.56 -12.62
C GLY A 55 4.57 12.34 -12.61
N GLY A 56 3.69 12.17 -13.61
CA GLY A 56 2.48 12.98 -13.78
C GLY A 56 1.43 12.83 -12.67
N TRP A 57 1.43 11.72 -11.93
CA TRP A 57 0.53 11.49 -10.79
C TRP A 57 1.21 11.71 -9.43
N GLY A 58 2.51 12.03 -9.42
CA GLY A 58 3.30 12.27 -8.21
C GLY A 58 4.47 11.30 -8.05
N PRO A 59 5.17 11.38 -6.91
CA PRO A 59 6.44 10.68 -6.73
C PRO A 59 6.30 9.19 -6.49
N TRP A 60 5.12 8.65 -6.17
CA TRP A 60 4.94 7.24 -5.79
C TRP A 60 4.05 6.46 -6.74
N VAL A 61 2.88 7.00 -7.04
CA VAL A 61 2.03 6.50 -8.11
C VAL A 61 2.46 7.31 -9.32
N ASP A 62 3.47 6.80 -10.02
CA ASP A 62 4.32 7.56 -10.95
C ASP A 62 3.53 8.11 -12.16
N GLY A 63 2.58 7.35 -12.67
CA GLY A 63 1.75 7.75 -13.80
C GLY A 63 0.93 6.58 -14.33
N GLY A 64 0.19 6.83 -15.40
CA GLY A 64 -0.76 5.85 -15.91
C GLY A 64 -1.83 6.43 -16.80
N ALA A 65 -2.92 5.66 -16.89
CA ALA A 65 -4.14 6.04 -17.57
C ALA A 65 -5.33 5.34 -16.92
N TRP A 66 -6.48 6.02 -16.86
CA TRP A 66 -7.75 5.41 -16.49
C TRP A 66 -8.55 5.15 -17.75
N LEU A 67 -8.90 3.88 -18.00
CA LEU A 67 -9.57 3.45 -19.21
C LEU A 67 -10.94 2.86 -18.90
N THR A 68 -11.81 2.91 -19.91
CA THR A 68 -13.01 2.07 -19.95
C THR A 68 -12.95 1.21 -21.21
N VAL A 69 -12.73 -0.08 -21.05
CA VAL A 69 -12.63 -1.05 -22.15
C VAL A 69 -13.84 -1.98 -22.06
N GLU A 70 -14.67 -2.00 -23.10
CA GLU A 70 -15.92 -2.79 -23.13
C GLU A 70 -16.80 -2.60 -21.88
N GLY A 71 -16.93 -1.36 -21.41
CA GLY A 71 -17.72 -1.02 -20.21
C GLY A 71 -17.07 -1.39 -18.87
N ARG A 72 -15.79 -1.81 -18.86
CA ARG A 72 -15.05 -2.17 -17.63
C ARG A 72 -13.95 -1.14 -17.36
N ARG A 73 -13.81 -0.72 -16.10
CA ARG A 73 -12.73 0.17 -15.67
C ARG A 73 -11.40 -0.58 -15.61
N VAL A 74 -10.38 -0.03 -16.27
CA VAL A 74 -9.02 -0.58 -16.35
C VAL A 74 -8.03 0.52 -16.05
N ASP A 75 -7.19 0.31 -15.04
CA ASP A 75 -6.19 1.27 -14.60
C ASP A 75 -4.83 0.81 -15.10
N TRP A 76 -4.17 1.62 -15.92
CA TRP A 76 -2.76 1.44 -16.22
C TRP A 76 -1.94 2.15 -15.17
N ILE A 77 -0.98 1.44 -14.60
CA ILE A 77 -0.13 1.95 -13.53
C ILE A 77 1.33 1.71 -13.91
N TYR A 78 2.12 2.78 -14.02
CA TYR A 78 3.52 2.68 -14.39
C TYR A 78 4.39 2.15 -13.24
N ARG A 79 5.30 1.23 -13.57
CA ARG A 79 6.30 0.70 -12.64
C ARG A 79 7.66 0.64 -13.31
N ASP A 80 8.54 1.57 -12.94
CA ASP A 80 9.95 1.48 -13.31
C ASP A 80 10.58 0.29 -12.59
N VAL A 81 11.03 -0.70 -13.36
CA VAL A 81 11.63 -1.94 -12.85
C VAL A 81 12.88 -1.66 -12.01
N ASP A 82 13.70 -0.67 -12.38
CA ASP A 82 14.92 -0.35 -11.65
C ASP A 82 14.59 0.26 -10.27
N ARG A 83 13.51 1.05 -10.19
CA ARG A 83 12.99 1.54 -8.91
C ARG A 83 12.43 0.40 -8.05
N VAL A 84 11.66 -0.50 -8.63
CA VAL A 84 11.11 -1.67 -7.90
C VAL A 84 12.24 -2.52 -7.33
N ARG A 85 13.30 -2.78 -8.11
CA ARG A 85 14.48 -3.52 -7.65
C ARG A 85 15.22 -2.81 -6.52
N ARG A 86 15.44 -1.50 -6.64
CA ARG A 86 16.05 -0.71 -5.56
C ARG A 86 15.26 -0.80 -4.26
N VAL A 87 13.94 -0.65 -4.33
CA VAL A 87 13.06 -0.77 -3.16
C VAL A 87 13.12 -2.18 -2.58
N TRP A 88 13.17 -3.22 -3.43
CA TRP A 88 13.34 -4.59 -2.97
C TRP A 88 14.65 -4.78 -2.18
N ASP A 89 15.77 -4.28 -2.70
CA ASP A 89 17.06 -4.32 -2.00
C ASP A 89 17.04 -3.56 -0.67
N GLU A 90 16.35 -2.42 -0.62
CA GLU A 90 16.11 -1.67 0.63
C GLU A 90 15.28 -2.48 1.63
N CYS A 91 14.20 -3.10 1.19
CA CYS A 91 13.37 -3.96 2.04
C CYS A 91 14.20 -5.12 2.63
N ARG A 92 15.04 -5.78 1.81
CA ARG A 92 15.94 -6.84 2.29
C ARG A 92 16.95 -6.35 3.32
N ALA A 93 17.33 -5.08 3.25
CA ALA A 93 18.19 -4.43 4.23
C ALA A 93 17.43 -3.79 5.41
N GLY A 94 16.11 -4.00 5.52
CA GLY A 94 15.28 -3.44 6.59
C GLY A 94 15.09 -1.93 6.50
N ARG A 95 15.18 -1.36 5.29
CA ARG A 95 14.93 0.06 5.02
C ARG A 95 13.60 0.21 4.29
N PHE A 96 12.88 1.25 4.66
CA PHE A 96 11.68 1.71 3.98
C PHE A 96 11.56 3.22 4.17
N GLU A 97 10.80 3.85 3.29
CA GLU A 97 10.42 5.26 3.43
C GLU A 97 8.89 5.38 3.31
N VAL A 98 8.35 6.47 3.84
CA VAL A 98 6.93 6.81 3.74
C VAL A 98 6.84 8.18 3.10
N GLY A 99 6.18 8.28 1.95
CA GLY A 99 6.04 9.55 1.26
C GLY A 99 4.59 9.94 1.00
N ALA A 100 4.36 11.26 0.94
CA ALA A 100 3.05 11.82 0.62
C ALA A 100 2.68 11.52 -0.83
N GLN A 101 1.44 11.10 -1.05
CA GLN A 101 0.91 10.77 -2.37
C GLN A 101 -0.61 10.97 -2.37
N ALA A 102 -1.13 11.63 -3.40
CA ALA A 102 -2.58 11.75 -3.58
C ALA A 102 -3.21 10.37 -3.71
N GLY A 103 -4.35 10.16 -3.04
CA GLY A 103 -5.02 8.87 -2.97
C GLY A 103 -4.53 7.94 -1.85
N HIS A 104 -3.47 8.32 -1.12
CA HIS A 104 -2.92 7.55 -0.01
C HIS A 104 -2.80 8.41 1.27
N PRO A 105 -3.88 8.63 2.03
CA PRO A 105 -3.88 9.46 3.24
C PRO A 105 -2.85 9.05 4.31
N LEU A 106 -2.45 7.76 4.39
CA LEU A 106 -1.41 7.32 5.32
C LEU A 106 0.02 7.55 4.78
N GLY A 107 0.14 7.93 3.52
CA GLY A 107 1.36 7.91 2.74
C GLY A 107 1.61 6.55 2.09
N VAL A 108 2.42 6.55 1.02
CA VAL A 108 2.88 5.31 0.39
C VAL A 108 4.11 4.83 1.15
N TYR A 109 4.02 3.63 1.72
CA TYR A 109 5.16 2.90 2.23
C TYR A 109 5.90 2.28 1.05
N SER A 110 7.20 2.57 0.93
CA SER A 110 7.98 2.18 -0.26
C SER A 110 7.86 0.69 -0.56
N HIS A 111 7.85 -0.15 0.47
CA HIS A 111 7.70 -1.60 0.37
C HIS A 111 6.45 -2.07 -0.40
N ALA A 112 5.45 -1.21 -0.62
CA ALA A 112 4.31 -1.50 -1.49
C ALA A 112 4.75 -1.89 -2.91
N TYR A 113 5.85 -1.35 -3.43
CA TYR A 113 6.39 -1.74 -4.74
C TYR A 113 6.76 -3.23 -4.80
N ALA A 114 7.46 -3.74 -3.78
CA ALA A 114 7.80 -5.16 -3.70
C ALA A 114 6.56 -6.03 -3.44
N GLY A 115 5.67 -5.57 -2.56
CA GLY A 115 4.42 -6.28 -2.23
C GLY A 115 3.45 -6.38 -3.41
N GLU A 116 3.40 -5.37 -4.27
CA GLU A 116 2.60 -5.40 -5.51
C GLU A 116 3.11 -6.50 -6.43
N VAL A 117 4.42 -6.59 -6.68
CA VAL A 117 5.02 -7.68 -7.48
C VAL A 117 4.71 -9.03 -6.86
N ALA A 118 4.91 -9.19 -5.55
CA ALA A 118 4.67 -10.45 -4.83
C ALA A 118 3.22 -10.94 -4.97
N SER A 119 2.27 -9.99 -4.96
CA SER A 119 0.83 -10.28 -5.02
C SER A 119 0.28 -10.33 -6.44
N ALA A 120 1.06 -9.91 -7.45
CA ALA A 120 0.58 -9.77 -8.81
C ALA A 120 0.36 -11.12 -9.50
N ARG A 121 -0.46 -11.11 -10.56
CA ARG A 121 -0.50 -12.18 -11.57
C ARG A 121 0.18 -11.68 -12.84
N VAL A 122 1.32 -12.26 -13.16
CA VAL A 122 2.05 -11.96 -14.41
C VAL A 122 1.19 -12.36 -15.60
N LEU A 123 0.94 -11.43 -16.51
CA LEU A 123 0.18 -11.65 -17.75
C LEU A 123 1.10 -11.79 -18.96
N ALA A 124 2.17 -10.99 -18.99
CA ALA A 124 3.20 -11.04 -20.02
C ALA A 124 4.56 -10.66 -19.41
N ASP A 125 5.59 -11.45 -19.66
CA ASP A 125 6.97 -11.22 -19.21
C ASP A 125 7.94 -12.02 -20.10
N PRO A 126 8.14 -11.61 -21.36
CA PRO A 126 8.96 -12.36 -22.32
C PRO A 126 10.42 -12.51 -21.89
N GLY A 127 10.93 -11.59 -21.05
CA GLY A 127 12.29 -11.62 -20.52
C GLY A 127 12.43 -12.44 -19.23
N GLY A 128 11.32 -12.85 -18.60
CA GLY A 128 11.32 -13.58 -17.33
C GLY A 128 11.78 -12.75 -16.11
N GLU A 129 12.07 -11.46 -16.30
CA GLU A 129 12.68 -10.62 -15.27
C GLU A 129 11.71 -10.40 -14.10
N LEU A 130 10.44 -10.13 -14.40
CA LEU A 130 9.44 -9.84 -13.39
C LEU A 130 8.98 -11.12 -12.69
N THR A 131 8.96 -12.24 -13.41
CA THR A 131 8.67 -13.57 -12.88
C THR A 131 9.73 -13.98 -11.85
N ALA A 132 11.01 -13.75 -12.17
CA ALA A 132 12.10 -13.98 -11.22
C ALA A 132 11.97 -13.07 -9.99
N LEU A 133 11.73 -11.77 -10.19
CA LEU A 133 11.55 -10.83 -9.08
C LEU A 133 10.36 -11.20 -8.20
N ARG A 134 9.25 -11.67 -8.78
CA ARG A 134 8.08 -12.15 -8.05
C ARG A 134 8.37 -13.39 -7.20
N ALA A 135 9.23 -14.29 -7.68
CA ALA A 135 9.66 -15.42 -6.87
C ALA A 135 10.47 -14.95 -5.65
N GLU A 136 11.36 -13.98 -5.83
CA GLU A 136 12.15 -13.40 -4.74
C GLU A 136 11.27 -12.67 -3.70
N THR A 137 10.32 -11.84 -4.15
CA THR A 137 9.44 -11.06 -3.26
C THR A 137 8.33 -11.90 -2.61
N GLY A 138 8.20 -13.18 -3.00
CA GLY A 138 7.30 -14.14 -2.35
C GLY A 138 7.67 -14.41 -0.89
N GLU A 139 8.94 -14.24 -0.52
CA GLU A 139 9.41 -14.34 0.86
C GLU A 139 9.53 -12.96 1.51
N TYR A 140 8.81 -12.74 2.62
CA TYR A 140 8.82 -11.46 3.32
C TYR A 140 10.14 -11.25 4.07
N PRO A 141 10.89 -10.15 3.85
CA PRO A 141 12.20 -9.97 4.48
C PRO A 141 12.12 -9.83 6.01
N PRO A 142 12.83 -10.67 6.78
CA PRO A 142 12.89 -10.53 8.24
C PRO A 142 13.40 -9.15 8.70
N ALA A 143 14.37 -8.58 7.98
CA ALA A 143 14.90 -7.25 8.29
C ALA A 143 13.83 -6.15 8.15
N LEU A 144 12.97 -6.22 7.12
CA LEU A 144 11.85 -5.29 6.94
C LEU A 144 10.82 -5.45 8.06
N ARG A 145 10.49 -6.71 8.41
CA ARG A 145 9.60 -6.99 9.55
C ARG A 145 10.08 -6.30 10.79
N ASP A 146 11.34 -6.53 11.16
CA ASP A 146 11.88 -6.01 12.40
C ASP A 146 11.96 -4.47 12.36
N ALA A 147 12.22 -3.87 11.19
CA ALA A 147 12.21 -2.42 11.00
C ALA A 147 10.82 -1.79 11.19
N LEU A 148 9.77 -2.37 10.59
CA LEU A 148 8.40 -1.88 10.73
C LEU A 148 7.87 -2.04 12.16
N VAL A 149 8.16 -3.18 12.81
CA VAL A 149 7.79 -3.40 14.22
C VAL A 149 8.53 -2.41 15.13
N ARG A 150 9.84 -2.20 14.94
CA ARG A 150 10.58 -1.19 15.71
C ARG A 150 10.03 0.22 15.50
N ASN A 151 9.67 0.58 14.25
CA ASN A 151 9.06 1.89 13.97
C ASN A 151 7.75 2.06 14.73
N ALA A 152 6.86 1.06 14.69
CA ALA A 152 5.59 1.13 15.41
C ALA A 152 5.78 1.22 16.93
N ARG A 153 6.73 0.49 17.51
CA ARG A 153 7.06 0.58 18.96
C ARG A 153 7.45 1.98 19.40
N TRP A 154 8.08 2.75 18.52
CA TRP A 154 8.48 4.12 18.82
C TRP A 154 7.38 5.15 18.46
N GLU A 155 6.86 5.10 17.25
CA GLU A 155 6.01 6.17 16.71
C GLU A 155 4.57 6.11 17.23
N VAL A 156 4.02 4.91 17.49
CA VAL A 156 2.64 4.77 18.00
C VAL A 156 2.47 5.45 19.36
N PRO A 157 3.26 5.13 20.41
CA PRO A 157 3.08 5.79 21.71
C PRO A 157 3.36 7.29 21.63
N PHE A 158 4.32 7.72 20.80
CA PHE A 158 4.57 9.14 20.58
C PHE A 158 3.35 9.85 19.97
N THR A 159 2.75 9.26 18.94
CA THR A 159 1.56 9.80 18.25
C THR A 159 0.35 9.86 19.19
N LEU A 160 0.13 8.84 20.02
CA LEU A 160 -0.98 8.82 20.99
C LEU A 160 -0.77 9.85 22.12
N ALA A 161 0.48 10.07 22.57
CA ALA A 161 0.78 11.14 23.52
C ALA A 161 0.47 12.53 22.93
N GLN A 162 0.65 12.72 21.62
CA GLN A 162 0.25 13.94 20.92
C GLN A 162 -1.28 14.05 20.80
N ALA A 163 -1.98 12.94 20.50
CA ALA A 163 -3.43 12.89 20.50
C ALA A 163 -4.02 13.31 21.86
N ARG A 164 -3.47 12.82 22.97
CA ARG A 164 -3.90 13.20 24.33
C ARG A 164 -3.79 14.71 24.58
N LYS A 165 -2.70 15.32 24.14
CA LYS A 165 -2.51 16.78 24.22
C LYS A 165 -3.51 17.55 23.35
N GLY A 166 -3.87 17.02 22.19
CA GLY A 166 -4.91 17.58 21.32
C GLY A 166 -6.29 17.49 21.97
N ALA A 167 -6.63 16.34 22.54
CA ALA A 167 -7.90 16.09 23.20
C ALA A 167 -8.13 17.03 24.39
N ALA A 168 -7.09 17.29 25.20
CA ALA A 168 -7.16 18.26 26.31
C ALA A 168 -7.46 19.71 25.86
N ARG A 169 -7.32 20.01 24.56
CA ARG A 169 -7.59 21.32 23.95
C ARG A 169 -8.86 21.33 23.08
N GLY A 170 -9.55 20.21 22.95
CA GLY A 170 -10.68 20.06 22.03
C GLY A 170 -10.31 20.15 20.55
N ASP A 171 -9.07 19.82 20.18
CA ASP A 171 -8.62 19.81 18.78
C ASP A 171 -8.94 18.45 18.13
N ASP A 172 -10.21 18.23 17.84
CA ASP A 172 -10.71 16.95 17.31
C ASP A 172 -10.09 16.61 15.94
N TYR A 173 -9.77 17.62 15.13
CA TYR A 173 -9.09 17.43 13.84
C TYR A 173 -7.70 16.82 14.03
N TYR A 174 -6.89 17.39 14.93
CA TYR A 174 -5.56 16.87 15.21
C TYR A 174 -5.60 15.49 15.87
N VAL A 175 -6.56 15.27 16.79
CA VAL A 175 -6.78 13.97 17.43
C VAL A 175 -7.11 12.89 16.40
N ALA A 176 -8.05 13.16 15.49
CA ALA A 176 -8.42 12.22 14.44
C ALA A 176 -7.23 11.86 13.55
N GLY A 177 -6.41 12.85 13.16
CA GLY A 177 -5.18 12.62 12.40
C GLY A 177 -4.16 11.73 13.14
N CYS A 178 -3.96 11.97 14.44
CA CYS A 178 -3.07 11.14 15.26
C CYS A 178 -3.60 9.71 15.41
N LEU A 179 -4.90 9.53 15.65
CA LEU A 179 -5.51 8.20 15.76
C LEU A 179 -5.42 7.43 14.43
N PHE A 180 -5.66 8.10 13.30
CA PHE A 180 -5.51 7.49 11.97
C PHE A 180 -4.08 7.02 11.74
N ARG A 181 -3.09 7.87 12.06
CA ARG A 181 -1.67 7.50 11.95
C ARG A 181 -1.30 6.34 12.87
N ALA A 182 -1.71 6.37 14.14
CA ALA A 182 -1.42 5.32 15.11
C ALA A 182 -1.99 3.97 14.68
N VAL A 183 -3.25 3.91 14.25
CA VAL A 183 -3.87 2.69 13.73
C VAL A 183 -3.14 2.20 12.47
N GLY A 184 -2.81 3.09 11.54
CA GLY A 184 -2.05 2.74 10.35
C GLY A 184 -0.71 2.07 10.66
N LEU A 185 0.05 2.62 11.61
CA LEU A 185 1.32 2.04 12.08
C LEU A 185 1.15 0.64 12.69
N LEU A 186 0.12 0.45 13.53
CA LEU A 186 -0.19 -0.86 14.12
C LEU A 186 -0.53 -1.89 13.05
N VAL A 187 -1.33 -1.50 12.05
CA VAL A 187 -1.72 -2.36 10.92
C VAL A 187 -0.49 -2.77 10.09
N HIS A 188 0.41 -1.84 9.75
CA HIS A 188 1.67 -2.17 9.09
C HIS A 188 2.52 -3.15 9.92
N ALA A 189 2.63 -2.93 11.24
CA ALA A 189 3.42 -3.78 12.12
C ALA A 189 2.84 -5.20 12.27
N LEU A 190 1.52 -5.33 12.38
CA LEU A 190 0.82 -6.62 12.40
C LEU A 190 1.07 -7.42 11.11
N HIS A 191 0.91 -6.78 9.96
CA HIS A 191 1.20 -7.39 8.66
C HIS A 191 2.67 -7.82 8.55
N ALA A 192 3.59 -6.93 8.91
CA ALA A 192 5.02 -7.21 8.86
C ALA A 192 5.40 -8.39 9.76
N HIS A 193 4.89 -8.42 11.01
CA HIS A 193 5.11 -9.51 11.95
C HIS A 193 4.58 -10.85 11.44
N ALA A 194 3.43 -10.83 10.77
CA ALA A 194 2.87 -12.02 10.13
C ALA A 194 3.55 -12.41 8.80
N GLY A 195 4.56 -11.66 8.34
CA GLY A 195 5.22 -11.88 7.05
C GLY A 195 4.29 -11.66 5.86
N ARG A 196 3.35 -10.71 5.97
CA ARG A 196 2.36 -10.40 4.93
C ARG A 196 2.58 -9.00 4.37
N TRP A 197 2.53 -8.90 3.04
CA TRP A 197 2.58 -7.61 2.36
C TRP A 197 1.28 -6.82 2.60
N LEU A 198 1.43 -5.54 2.96
CA LEU A 198 0.35 -4.56 2.97
C LEU A 198 0.65 -3.50 1.92
N LEU A 199 -0.30 -3.25 1.01
CA LEU A 199 -0.08 -2.39 -0.15
C LEU A 199 -0.57 -0.96 0.06
N ASN A 200 -1.66 -0.78 0.81
CA ASN A 200 -2.25 0.51 1.15
C ASN A 200 -3.20 0.35 2.34
N GLU A 201 -3.77 1.46 2.77
CA GLU A 201 -4.67 1.58 3.91
C GLU A 201 -6.11 1.07 3.66
N LYS A 202 -6.51 0.83 2.40
CA LYS A 202 -7.87 0.41 2.05
C LYS A 202 -8.15 -1.01 2.55
N GLY A 203 -9.06 -1.14 3.52
CA GLY A 203 -9.41 -2.43 4.12
C GLY A 203 -8.34 -2.99 5.07
N ALA A 204 -7.26 -2.25 5.29
CA ALA A 204 -6.08 -2.73 6.02
C ALA A 204 -6.39 -3.13 7.48
N VAL A 205 -7.33 -2.43 8.14
CA VAL A 205 -7.79 -2.79 9.50
C VAL A 205 -8.47 -4.16 9.53
N ALA A 206 -9.32 -4.46 8.55
CA ALA A 206 -10.01 -5.74 8.45
C ALA A 206 -9.04 -6.88 8.11
N GLU A 207 -8.10 -6.63 7.18
CA GLU A 207 -7.04 -7.60 6.85
C GLU A 207 -6.15 -7.88 8.07
N ALA A 208 -5.75 -6.85 8.81
CA ALA A 208 -4.94 -6.99 10.02
C ALA A 208 -5.67 -7.77 11.13
N ALA A 209 -6.98 -7.57 11.30
CA ALA A 209 -7.78 -8.29 12.30
C ALA A 209 -7.80 -9.81 12.09
N ALA A 210 -7.55 -10.29 10.86
CA ALA A 210 -7.48 -11.72 10.56
C ALA A 210 -6.09 -12.32 10.85
N LEU A 211 -5.10 -11.51 11.26
CA LEU A 211 -3.74 -11.97 11.52
C LEU A 211 -3.61 -12.57 12.94
N PRO A 212 -2.75 -13.59 13.14
CA PRO A 212 -2.63 -14.28 14.43
C PRO A 212 -2.25 -13.38 15.61
N ALA A 213 -1.48 -12.31 15.37
CA ALA A 213 -1.03 -11.38 16.39
C ALA A 213 -2.04 -10.25 16.68
N ALA A 214 -3.16 -10.19 15.96
CA ALA A 214 -4.19 -9.18 16.24
C ALA A 214 -4.91 -9.51 17.55
N PRO A 215 -5.12 -8.51 18.43
CA PRO A 215 -5.90 -8.72 19.65
C PRO A 215 -7.37 -8.98 19.32
N PRO A 216 -8.14 -9.57 20.26
CA PRO A 216 -9.58 -9.72 20.12
C PRO A 216 -10.25 -8.39 19.74
N ASP A 217 -11.20 -8.50 18.82
CA ASP A 217 -12.00 -7.38 18.32
C ASP A 217 -11.17 -6.20 17.77
N PHE A 218 -9.94 -6.45 17.29
CA PHE A 218 -9.03 -5.42 16.78
C PHE A 218 -9.72 -4.45 15.82
N ALA A 219 -10.43 -4.97 14.81
CA ALA A 219 -11.11 -4.13 13.83
C ALA A 219 -12.20 -3.24 14.47
N ALA A 220 -13.05 -3.81 15.32
CA ALA A 220 -14.12 -3.05 15.98
C ALA A 220 -13.55 -1.96 16.89
N ARG A 221 -12.51 -2.29 17.68
CA ARG A 221 -11.81 -1.36 18.56
C ARG A 221 -11.11 -0.25 17.79
N ALA A 222 -10.44 -0.58 16.69
CA ALA A 222 -9.80 0.41 15.82
C ALA A 222 -10.83 1.35 15.17
N HIS A 223 -11.95 0.84 14.69
CA HIS A 223 -13.01 1.66 14.10
C HIS A 223 -13.72 2.56 15.12
N ALA A 224 -13.89 2.10 16.36
CA ALA A 224 -14.49 2.90 17.42
C ALA A 224 -13.71 4.20 17.73
N LEU A 225 -12.40 4.22 17.48
CA LEU A 225 -11.55 5.41 17.62
C LEU A 225 -11.92 6.52 16.63
N PHE A 226 -12.54 6.18 15.48
CA PHE A 226 -12.89 7.15 14.44
C PHE A 226 -14.35 7.62 14.53
N THR A 227 -15.19 6.94 15.30
CA THR A 227 -16.62 7.27 15.44
C THR A 227 -16.92 8.05 16.71
N GLY A 228 -15.90 8.35 17.52
CA GLY A 228 -16.07 8.95 18.85
C GLY A 228 -16.64 7.98 19.90
N ALA A 229 -16.80 6.70 19.56
CA ALA A 229 -17.25 5.67 20.47
C ALA A 229 -16.13 5.15 21.40
N ALA A 230 -14.89 5.55 21.16
CA ALA A 230 -13.72 5.24 21.98
C ALA A 230 -12.84 6.48 22.19
N THR A 231 -12.07 6.46 23.28
CA THR A 231 -11.21 7.56 23.72
C THR A 231 -9.75 7.36 23.30
N VAL A 232 -8.90 8.38 23.51
CA VAL A 232 -7.44 8.23 23.35
C VAL A 232 -6.89 7.12 24.26
N ASP A 233 -7.44 6.94 25.46
CA ASP A 233 -7.02 5.89 26.39
C ASP A 233 -7.38 4.49 25.87
N ASP A 234 -8.48 4.33 25.13
CA ASP A 234 -8.80 3.10 24.42
C ASP A 234 -7.78 2.81 23.32
N GLY A 235 -7.35 3.84 22.59
CA GLY A 235 -6.31 3.76 21.58
C GLY A 235 -4.97 3.32 22.17
N GLU A 236 -4.61 3.84 23.34
CA GLU A 236 -3.39 3.43 24.06
C GLU A 236 -3.46 2.00 24.57
N ARG A 237 -4.60 1.55 25.11
CA ARG A 237 -4.79 0.14 25.50
C ARG A 237 -4.68 -0.79 24.30
N LEU A 238 -5.32 -0.44 23.18
CA LEU A 238 -5.24 -1.20 21.94
C LEU A 238 -3.79 -1.29 21.43
N ALA A 239 -3.09 -0.15 21.39
CA ALA A 239 -1.71 -0.08 20.97
C ALA A 239 -0.79 -0.92 21.87
N ALA A 240 -0.90 -0.80 23.19
CA ALA A 240 -0.10 -1.57 24.13
C ALA A 240 -0.26 -3.08 23.92
N GLU A 241 -1.51 -3.55 23.79
CA GLU A 241 -1.80 -4.96 23.58
C GLU A 241 -1.25 -5.48 22.24
N VAL A 242 -1.37 -4.70 21.15
CA VAL A 242 -0.77 -5.06 19.87
C VAL A 242 0.75 -5.14 20.01
N LEU A 243 1.40 -4.09 20.55
CA LEU A 243 2.85 -4.04 20.64
C LEU A 243 3.44 -5.14 21.53
N GLU A 244 2.73 -5.56 22.58
CA GLU A 244 3.12 -6.72 23.39
C GLU A 244 3.07 -8.04 22.59
N ARG A 245 2.05 -8.22 21.76
CA ARG A 245 1.90 -9.42 20.90
C ARG A 245 2.95 -9.51 19.80
N LEU A 246 3.58 -8.40 19.43
CA LEU A 246 4.62 -8.36 18.39
C LEU A 246 6.02 -8.79 18.89
N GLY A 247 6.15 -9.18 20.17
CA GLY A 247 7.41 -9.53 20.84
C GLY A 247 8.15 -8.30 21.33
#